data_AF-A0A1Q9UPD8-F1
#
_entry.id   AF-A0A1Q9UPD8-F1
#
_cell.length_a   1.000
_cell.length_b   1.000
_cell.length_c   1.000
_cell.angle_alpha   90.00
_cell.angle_beta   90.00
_cell.angle_gamma   90.00
#
_symmetry.space_group_name_H-M   'P 1'
#
loop_
_entity.id
_entity.type
_entity.pdbx_description
1 polymer ?
#
loop_
_entity_poly.entity_id
_entity_poly.type
_entity_poly.pdbx_seq_one_letter_code
_entity_poly.pdbx_strand_id
1 'polypeptide(L)'
;MTADPRAALTALVAALETHLETSAVSRGEDDPAVIEAYERIAEAFTAYDDALMDAYGEVTPLEVYDDDLASDDDEDADDGEDDDDLDDDLDDDDLDEELDDPEVEDDDEDLDDTTSGRH
;
A
#
# COMPACT_ATOMS: atom_id res chain seq x y z
N MET A 1 -17.37 -15.11 -0.36
CA MET A 1 -17.46 -15.52 -1.78
C MET A 1 -16.35 -14.73 -2.44
N THR A 2 -15.24 -15.38 -2.81
CA THR A 2 -14.16 -14.70 -3.53
C THR A 2 -14.69 -14.26 -4.89
N ALA A 3 -14.66 -12.96 -5.15
CA ALA A 3 -15.06 -12.39 -6.43
C ALA A 3 -13.98 -12.72 -7.49
N ASP A 4 -14.39 -13.08 -8.71
CA ASP A 4 -13.45 -13.30 -9.81
C ASP A 4 -12.85 -11.95 -10.25
N PRO A 5 -11.53 -11.73 -10.15
CA PRO A 5 -10.90 -10.45 -10.51
C PRO A 5 -11.18 -10.05 -11.95
N ARG A 6 -11.32 -11.02 -12.88
CA ARG A 6 -11.65 -10.69 -14.28
C ARG A 6 -13.06 -10.19 -14.45
N ALA A 7 -14.00 -10.77 -13.72
CA ALA A 7 -15.39 -10.32 -13.74
C ALA A 7 -15.51 -8.92 -13.12
N ALA A 8 -14.85 -8.69 -11.98
CA ALA A 8 -14.81 -7.39 -11.31
C ALA A 8 -14.16 -6.31 -12.19
N LEU A 9 -13.02 -6.61 -12.83
CA LEU A 9 -12.39 -5.69 -13.77
C LEU A 9 -13.31 -5.33 -14.95
N THR A 10 -14.05 -6.30 -15.48
CA THR A 10 -15.02 -6.05 -16.56
C THR A 10 -16.14 -5.11 -16.11
N ALA A 11 -16.61 -5.28 -14.87
CA ALA A 11 -17.62 -4.40 -14.28
C ALA A 11 -17.07 -2.97 -14.07
N LEU A 12 -15.83 -2.84 -13.58
CA LEU A 12 -15.16 -1.54 -13.44
C LEU A 12 -15.02 -0.80 -14.78
N VAL A 13 -14.57 -1.49 -15.83
CA VAL A 13 -14.46 -0.90 -17.17
C VAL A 13 -15.84 -0.43 -17.67
N ALA A 14 -16.89 -1.24 -17.50
CA ALA A 14 -18.24 -0.86 -17.91
C ALA A 14 -18.78 0.36 -17.13
N ALA A 15 -18.45 0.47 -15.83
CA ALA A 15 -18.80 1.64 -15.01
C ALA A 15 -18.09 2.90 -15.53
N LEU A 16 -16.80 2.82 -15.84
CA LEU A 16 -16.01 3.92 -16.42
C LEU A 16 -16.58 4.39 -17.78
N GLU A 17 -16.95 3.45 -18.64
CA GLU A 17 -17.59 3.75 -19.94
C GLU A 17 -18.94 4.46 -19.76
N THR A 18 -19.77 3.96 -18.84
CA THR A 18 -21.08 4.56 -18.52
C THR A 18 -20.93 5.97 -17.96
N HIS A 19 -19.96 6.18 -17.07
CA HIS A 19 -19.65 7.50 -16.52
C HIS A 19 -19.21 8.48 -17.62
N LEU A 20 -18.37 8.03 -18.57
CA LEU A 20 -17.96 8.86 -19.71
C LEU A 20 -19.15 9.23 -20.60
N GLU A 21 -20.01 8.27 -20.93
CA GLU A 21 -21.20 8.52 -21.74
C GLU A 21 -22.14 9.52 -21.06
N THR A 22 -22.38 9.33 -19.76
CA THR A 22 -23.25 10.19 -18.95
C THR A 22 -22.68 11.60 -18.85
N SER A 23 -21.37 11.71 -18.60
CA SER A 23 -20.66 12.99 -18.57
C SER A 23 -20.76 13.73 -19.90
N ALA A 24 -20.70 13.02 -21.04
CA ALA A 24 -20.76 13.63 -22.36
C ALA A 24 -22.13 14.25 -22.69
N VAL A 25 -23.21 13.78 -22.05
CA VAL A 25 -24.58 14.28 -22.26
C VAL A 25 -25.12 15.10 -21.09
N SER A 26 -24.32 15.25 -20.03
CA SER A 26 -24.65 16.00 -18.80
C SER A 26 -25.04 17.45 -19.10
N ARG A 27 -25.95 18.00 -18.28
CA ARG A 27 -26.45 19.37 -18.40
C ARG A 27 -25.84 20.37 -17.41
N GLY A 28 -24.85 19.96 -16.63
CA GLY A 28 -24.18 20.82 -15.65
C GLY A 28 -23.25 20.06 -14.72
N GLU A 29 -22.56 20.79 -13.84
CA GLU A 29 -21.57 20.25 -12.91
C GLU A 29 -22.22 19.41 -11.78
N ASP A 30 -23.50 19.67 -11.46
CA ASP A 30 -24.29 18.95 -10.45
C ASP A 30 -25.32 17.97 -11.06
N ASP A 31 -25.01 17.35 -12.21
CA ASP A 31 -25.94 16.40 -12.81
C ASP A 31 -26.00 15.11 -11.96
N PRO A 32 -27.18 14.76 -11.38
CA PRO A 32 -27.29 13.62 -10.47
C PRO A 32 -26.95 12.29 -11.16
N ALA A 33 -27.11 12.18 -12.48
CA ALA A 33 -26.74 10.97 -13.20
C ALA A 33 -25.21 10.79 -13.25
N VAL A 34 -24.45 11.89 -13.32
CA VAL A 34 -22.98 11.85 -13.28
C VAL A 34 -22.50 11.46 -11.89
N ILE A 35 -23.12 12.03 -10.84
CA ILE A 35 -22.81 11.70 -9.44
C ILE A 35 -23.05 10.21 -9.17
N GLU A 36 -24.22 9.67 -9.59
CA GLU A 36 -24.51 8.24 -9.44
C GLU A 36 -23.53 7.36 -10.23
N ALA A 37 -23.09 7.81 -11.41
CA ALA A 37 -22.10 7.09 -12.20
C ALA A 37 -20.70 7.14 -11.56
N TYR A 38 -20.35 8.22 -10.88
CA TYR A 38 -19.13 8.34 -10.07
C TYR A 38 -19.14 7.35 -8.90
N GLU A 39 -20.24 7.31 -8.13
CA GLU A 39 -20.40 6.35 -7.01
C GLU A 39 -20.29 4.90 -7.49
N ARG A 40 -20.85 4.58 -8.67
CA ARG A 40 -20.71 3.24 -9.26
C ARG A 40 -19.28 2.88 -9.62
N ILE A 41 -18.46 3.84 -10.03
CA ILE A 41 -17.03 3.58 -10.29
C ILE A 41 -16.35 3.21 -8.98
N ALA A 42 -16.59 3.96 -7.91
CA ALA A 42 -16.02 3.70 -6.60
C ALA A 42 -16.36 2.29 -6.10
N GLU A 43 -17.64 1.91 -6.12
CA GLU A 43 -18.09 0.57 -5.72
C GLU A 43 -17.44 -0.54 -6.57
N ALA A 44 -17.43 -0.36 -7.90
CA ALA A 44 -16.86 -1.35 -8.81
C ALA A 44 -15.33 -1.48 -8.67
N PHE A 45 -14.65 -0.38 -8.32
CA PHE A 45 -13.22 -0.37 -8.09
C PHE A 45 -12.87 -1.08 -6.77
N THR A 46 -13.56 -0.78 -5.67
CA THR A 46 -13.37 -1.47 -4.38
C THR A 46 -13.58 -2.98 -4.55
N ALA A 47 -14.64 -3.39 -5.27
CA ALA A 47 -14.89 -4.81 -5.54
C ALA A 47 -13.79 -5.47 -6.39
N TYR A 48 -13.12 -4.72 -7.28
CA TYR A 48 -11.99 -5.20 -8.05
C TYR A 48 -10.72 -5.32 -7.21
N ASP A 49 -10.44 -4.34 -6.36
CA ASP A 49 -9.28 -4.34 -5.47
C ASP A 49 -9.39 -5.47 -4.42
N ASP A 50 -10.56 -5.65 -3.82
CA ASP A 50 -10.87 -6.77 -2.93
C ASP A 50 -10.67 -8.12 -3.64
N ALA A 51 -11.13 -8.25 -4.89
CA ALA A 51 -10.94 -9.46 -5.67
C ALA A 51 -9.47 -9.76 -5.96
N LEU A 52 -8.67 -8.73 -6.27
CA LEU A 52 -7.22 -8.86 -6.45
C LEU A 52 -6.54 -9.31 -5.17
N MET A 53 -6.92 -8.72 -4.03
CA MET A 53 -6.36 -9.06 -2.74
C MET A 53 -6.67 -10.52 -2.38
N ASP A 54 -7.92 -10.95 -2.57
CA ASP A 54 -8.33 -12.34 -2.33
C ASP A 54 -7.62 -13.35 -3.25
N ALA A 55 -7.44 -13.00 -4.54
CA ALA A 55 -6.94 -13.94 -5.54
C ALA A 55 -5.42 -14.01 -5.61
N TYR A 56 -4.73 -12.88 -5.36
CA TYR A 56 -3.30 -12.73 -5.59
C TYR A 56 -2.55 -12.12 -4.41
N GLY A 57 -3.24 -11.57 -3.41
CA GLY A 57 -2.60 -10.85 -2.29
C GLY A 57 -1.99 -9.52 -2.71
N GLU A 58 -2.54 -8.90 -3.76
CA GLU A 58 -2.06 -7.65 -4.34
C GLU A 58 -3.18 -6.59 -4.29
N VAL A 59 -2.79 -5.32 -4.20
CA VAL A 59 -3.68 -4.15 -4.26
C VAL A 59 -3.20 -3.19 -5.34
N THR A 60 -4.11 -2.35 -5.83
CA THR A 60 -3.77 -1.33 -6.81
C THR A 60 -3.23 -0.06 -6.14
N PRO A 61 -2.42 0.77 -6.83
CA PRO A 61 -1.91 2.03 -6.30
C PRO A 61 -2.95 3.17 -6.38
N LEU A 62 -4.24 2.84 -6.48
CA LEU A 62 -5.35 3.78 -6.62
C LEU A 62 -6.21 3.71 -5.37
N GLU A 63 -6.81 4.83 -4.98
CA GLU A 63 -7.70 4.93 -3.83
C GLU A 63 -9.00 5.62 -4.23
N VAL A 64 -10.09 5.23 -3.58
CA VAL A 64 -11.38 5.93 -3.71
C VAL A 64 -11.37 7.12 -2.77
N TYR A 65 -11.62 8.31 -3.31
CA TYR A 65 -11.90 9.48 -2.48
C TYR A 65 -13.37 9.45 -2.07
N ASP A 66 -13.59 9.28 -0.77
CA ASP A 66 -14.91 9.40 -0.15
C ASP A 66 -14.95 10.68 0.68
N ASP A 67 -15.67 11.70 0.17
CA ASP A 67 -15.79 13.02 0.81
C ASP A 67 -16.53 12.92 2.17
N ASP A 68 -17.31 11.84 2.37
CA ASP A 68 -18.05 11.59 3.61
C ASP A 68 -17.17 10.98 4.72
N LEU A 69 -16.04 10.35 4.38
CA LEU A 69 -15.09 9.78 5.37
C LEU A 69 -14.00 10.76 5.79
N ALA A 70 -13.81 11.86 5.05
CA ALA A 70 -12.80 12.88 5.35
C ALA A 70 -13.15 13.77 6.57
N SER A 71 -14.31 13.58 7.20
CA SER A 71 -14.78 14.41 8.31
C SER A 71 -14.74 13.74 9.69
N ASP A 72 -14.31 12.48 9.83
CA ASP A 72 -14.49 11.69 11.08
C ASP A 72 -13.23 10.96 11.60
N ASP A 73 -12.03 11.20 11.04
CA ASP A 73 -10.78 10.49 11.44
C ASP A 73 -9.84 11.29 12.38
N ASP A 74 -10.28 12.42 12.95
CA ASP A 74 -9.41 13.33 13.74
C ASP A 74 -9.79 13.46 15.23
N GLU A 75 -10.55 12.53 15.83
CA GLU A 75 -11.01 12.67 17.23
C GLU A 75 -10.63 11.57 18.24
N ASP A 76 -9.81 10.57 17.91
CA ASP A 76 -9.38 9.52 18.87
C ASP A 76 -7.90 9.64 19.30
N ALA A 77 -7.50 10.84 19.73
CA ALA A 77 -6.36 10.97 20.65
C ALA A 77 -6.84 10.70 22.08
N ASP A 78 -7.14 9.42 22.38
CA ASP A 78 -7.48 8.93 23.72
C ASP A 78 -6.26 9.03 24.65
N ASP A 79 -6.35 10.05 25.52
CA ASP A 79 -5.82 10.22 26.87
C ASP A 79 -4.87 9.15 27.41
N GLY A 80 -3.56 9.38 27.26
CA GLY A 80 -2.51 8.64 27.95
C GLY A 80 -2.20 9.22 29.33
N GLU A 81 -3.05 8.98 30.32
CA GLU A 81 -2.75 9.09 31.77
C GLU A 81 -3.19 7.74 32.40
N ASP A 82 -2.34 6.90 33.00
CA ASP A 82 -1.71 7.01 34.34
C ASP A 82 -1.00 5.63 34.57
N ASP A 83 0.33 5.56 34.72
CA ASP A 83 1.08 5.25 35.97
C ASP A 83 0.72 3.94 36.71
N ASP A 84 1.53 2.88 36.53
CA ASP A 84 1.74 1.83 37.55
C ASP A 84 3.03 1.00 37.34
N ASP A 85 4.06 1.40 38.10
CA ASP A 85 5.00 0.53 38.85
C ASP A 85 5.74 -0.61 38.11
N LEU A 86 6.75 -0.27 37.31
CA LEU A 86 7.81 -1.23 36.96
C LEU A 86 8.85 -1.31 38.09
N ASP A 87 8.50 -2.07 39.12
CA ASP A 87 9.47 -2.71 40.02
C ASP A 87 9.95 -3.99 39.32
N ASP A 88 11.01 -3.88 38.51
CA ASP A 88 11.76 -5.05 38.04
C ASP A 88 13.23 -4.83 38.39
N ASP A 89 13.59 -5.41 39.53
CA ASP A 89 14.95 -5.61 40.03
C ASP A 89 15.77 -6.44 39.03
N LEU A 90 16.11 -5.87 37.88
CA LEU A 90 17.04 -6.49 36.95
C LEU A 90 18.45 -6.39 37.54
N ASP A 91 18.80 -7.48 38.21
CA ASP A 91 20.15 -7.88 38.62
C ASP A 91 21.15 -7.49 37.53
N ASP A 92 21.93 -6.46 37.85
CA ASP A 92 23.26 -6.19 37.31
C ASP A 92 24.12 -7.38 37.72
N ASP A 93 24.48 -8.25 36.78
CA ASP A 93 25.80 -8.91 36.70
C ASP A 93 25.81 -9.99 35.58
N ASP A 94 26.88 -9.97 34.77
CA ASP A 94 27.37 -11.05 33.88
C ASP A 94 26.97 -11.06 32.38
N LEU A 95 27.04 -9.92 31.69
CA LEU A 95 27.39 -9.93 30.27
C LEU A 95 28.92 -9.84 30.12
N ASP A 96 29.57 -10.99 30.31
CA ASP A 96 31.00 -11.17 30.08
C ASP A 96 31.31 -11.04 28.58
N GLU A 97 32.22 -10.13 28.26
CA GLU A 97 32.72 -9.81 26.93
C GLU A 97 33.55 -10.98 26.37
N GLU A 98 33.09 -11.65 25.31
CA GLU A 98 34.01 -12.25 24.34
C GLU A 98 33.72 -11.70 22.94
N LEU A 99 34.38 -10.58 22.65
CA LEU A 99 34.63 -10.10 21.31
C LEU A 99 35.57 -11.10 20.61
N ASP A 100 35.00 -12.01 19.82
CA ASP A 100 35.79 -12.84 18.90
C ASP A 100 36.10 -12.00 17.65
N ASP A 101 37.40 -11.77 17.46
CA ASP A 101 38.03 -10.88 16.47
C ASP A 101 37.92 -11.47 15.05
N PRO A 102 37.39 -10.76 14.05
CA PRO A 102 37.44 -11.25 12.67
C PRO A 102 38.86 -11.05 12.12
N GLU A 103 39.63 -12.15 12.01
CA GLU A 103 40.86 -12.18 11.21
C GLU A 103 40.54 -11.72 9.77
N VAL A 104 40.96 -10.50 9.46
CA VAL A 104 41.00 -9.95 8.10
C VAL A 104 42.16 -10.61 7.36
N GLU A 105 41.85 -11.57 6.49
CA GLU A 105 42.81 -12.04 5.49
C GLU A 105 42.80 -11.06 4.31
N ASP A 106 43.78 -10.15 4.30
CA ASP A 106 44.21 -9.42 3.11
C ASP A 106 44.77 -10.42 2.09
N ASP A 107 44.01 -10.75 1.05
CA ASP A 107 44.52 -11.46 -0.12
C ASP A 107 44.52 -10.51 -1.33
N ASP A 108 45.68 -9.86 -1.51
CA ASP A 108 46.07 -9.12 -2.71
C ASP A 108 46.14 -10.08 -3.90
N GLU A 109 45.13 -10.11 -4.77
CA GLU A 109 45.24 -10.72 -6.10
C GLU A 109 45.26 -9.66 -7.22
N ASP A 110 46.49 -9.30 -7.56
CA ASP A 110 47.04 -8.82 -8.83
C ASP A 110 46.09 -8.44 -9.98
N LEU A 111 46.09 -7.13 -10.29
CA LEU A 111 45.64 -6.59 -11.58
C LEU A 111 46.63 -6.99 -12.70
N ASP A 112 46.33 -8.07 -13.42
CA ASP A 112 46.99 -8.34 -14.71
C ASP A 112 46.40 -7.46 -15.82
N ASP A 113 47.18 -6.45 -16.19
CA ASP A 113 47.12 -5.74 -17.46
C ASP A 113 47.51 -6.68 -18.61
N THR A 114 46.52 -7.24 -19.31
CA THR A 114 46.72 -7.77 -20.67
C THR A 114 45.86 -7.04 -21.69
N THR A 115 46.45 -5.95 -22.20
CA THR A 115 46.54 -5.60 -23.62
C THR A 115 45.94 -6.65 -24.58
N SER A 116 44.93 -6.27 -25.37
CA SER A 116 45.05 -6.28 -26.85
C SER A 116 43.78 -5.74 -27.50
N GLY A 117 43.96 -4.72 -28.34
CA GLY A 117 42.90 -4.06 -29.09
C GLY A 117 42.22 -4.96 -30.13
N ARG A 118 40.98 -4.58 -30.45
CA ARG A 118 40.27 -5.06 -31.63
C ARG A 118 39.68 -3.85 -32.36
N HIS A 119 40.41 -3.42 -33.39
CA HIS A 119 39.82 -2.83 -34.59
C HIS A 119 39.49 -3.97 -35.55
#